data_AF-F9GDQ3-F1
#
_entry.id   AF-F9GDQ3-F1
#
_cell.length_a   1.000
_cell.length_b   1.000
_cell.length_c   1.000
_cell.angle_alpha   90.00
_cell.angle_beta   90.00
_cell.angle_gamma   90.00
#
_symmetry.space_group_name_H-M   'P 1'
#
loop_
_entity.id
_entity.type
_entity.pdbx_description
1 polymer ?
#
loop_
_entity_poly.entity_id
_entity_poly.type
_entity_poly.pdbx_seq_one_letter_code
_entity_poly.pdbx_strand_id
1 'polypeptide(L)'
;MWGGDDVSVERQGEADPIIDLMNDFMLRSLLRRGTKTWQSGDYETTIDLVLASEELADANIKCAIHGTEHGSDHRTIETAFDISVPAPKEEERLLFRNAPWKEINNAVQALTPRAKPSPYAKRWWTNDLTQLRHVYTYWRNRARAARRAGQNTVDLEDTAKAAAKQYHDAIRQRKNTHWKEFLADNDNI
;
A
#
# COMPACT_ATOMS: atom_id res chain seq x y z
N MET A 1 6.11 -12.83 39.91
CA MET A 1 7.01 -12.19 38.92
C MET A 1 7.48 -13.31 37.99
N TRP A 2 7.54 -13.10 36.67
CA TRP A 2 7.84 -14.19 35.71
C TRP A 2 9.35 -14.45 35.55
N GLY A 3 10.21 -13.62 36.17
CA GLY A 3 11.66 -13.76 36.20
C GLY A 3 12.30 -12.83 37.25
N GLY A 4 13.58 -13.02 37.56
CA GLY A 4 14.33 -12.25 38.56
C GLY A 4 14.70 -13.05 39.82
N ASP A 5 15.45 -12.43 40.73
CA ASP A 5 16.03 -13.10 41.91
C ASP A 5 14.97 -13.42 42.99
N ASP A 6 13.80 -12.79 42.91
CA ASP A 6 12.70 -12.92 43.88
C ASP A 6 11.57 -13.88 43.42
N VAL A 7 11.81 -14.70 42.39
CA VAL A 7 10.81 -15.65 41.86
C VAL A 7 10.75 -16.92 42.72
N SER A 8 9.55 -17.42 43.01
CA SER A 8 9.39 -18.68 43.73
C SER A 8 9.84 -19.86 42.86
N VAL A 9 10.38 -20.91 43.51
CA VAL A 9 10.88 -22.12 42.83
C VAL A 9 9.82 -22.74 41.90
N GLU A 10 8.55 -22.68 42.30
CA GLU A 10 7.40 -23.22 41.55
C GLU A 10 7.11 -22.49 40.23
N ARG A 11 7.58 -21.24 40.10
CA ARG A 11 7.35 -20.37 38.93
C ARG A 11 8.61 -20.18 38.09
N GLN A 12 9.69 -20.86 38.45
CA GLN A 12 10.95 -20.83 37.71
C GLN A 12 10.71 -21.37 36.29
N GLY A 13 11.18 -20.63 35.28
CA GLY A 13 11.05 -21.01 33.87
C GLY A 13 9.77 -20.52 33.17
N GLU A 14 8.84 -19.85 33.87
CA GLU A 14 7.66 -19.25 33.22
C GLU A 14 8.03 -18.22 32.13
N ALA A 15 9.19 -17.57 32.23
CA ALA A 15 9.70 -16.64 31.23
C ALA A 15 10.53 -17.31 30.12
N ASP A 16 10.83 -18.61 30.18
CA ASP A 16 11.69 -19.26 29.17
C ASP A 16 11.16 -19.06 27.74
N PRO A 17 9.84 -19.18 27.45
CA PRO A 17 9.35 -18.97 26.08
C PRO A 17 9.61 -17.56 25.52
N ILE A 18 9.56 -16.52 26.36
CA ILE A 18 9.83 -15.15 25.91
C ILE A 18 11.33 -14.88 25.82
N ILE A 19 12.14 -15.51 26.67
CA ILE A 19 13.61 -15.46 26.58
C ILE A 19 14.07 -16.13 25.28
N ASP A 20 13.53 -17.29 24.96
CA ASP A 20 13.82 -18.00 23.71
C ASP A 20 13.42 -17.15 22.50
N LEU A 21 12.23 -16.55 22.50
CA LEU A 21 11.80 -15.60 21.47
C LEU A 21 12.78 -14.43 21.32
N MET A 22 13.24 -13.86 22.43
CA MET A 22 14.21 -12.77 22.39
C MET A 22 15.54 -13.21 21.77
N ASN A 23 16.01 -14.41 22.08
CA ASN A 23 17.25 -14.95 21.53
C ASN A 23 17.11 -15.29 20.04
N ASP A 24 16.02 -15.95 19.63
CA ASP A 24 15.77 -16.39 18.26
C ASP A 24 15.70 -15.22 17.27
N PHE A 25 15.20 -14.08 17.74
CA PHE A 25 15.01 -12.88 16.92
C PHE A 25 15.95 -11.72 17.29
N MET A 26 16.98 -11.97 18.12
CA MET A 26 17.96 -10.97 18.55
C MET A 26 17.29 -9.68 19.09
N LEU A 27 16.28 -9.85 19.94
CA LEU A 27 15.53 -8.75 20.56
C LEU A 27 16.17 -8.33 21.88
N ARG A 28 16.28 -7.02 22.08
CA ARG A 28 16.74 -6.39 23.33
C ARG A 28 15.55 -5.78 24.05
N SER A 29 15.50 -5.98 25.38
CA SER A 29 14.59 -5.23 26.24
C SER A 29 15.08 -3.79 26.37
N LEU A 30 14.19 -2.84 26.07
CA LEU A 30 14.48 -1.40 26.17
C LEU A 30 14.21 -0.84 27.56
N LEU A 31 13.35 -1.50 28.33
CA LEU A 31 13.07 -1.12 29.71
C LEU A 31 14.24 -1.48 30.61
N ARG A 32 14.55 -0.58 31.55
CA ARG A 32 15.56 -0.86 32.59
C ARG A 32 15.10 -2.03 33.45
N ARG A 33 16.03 -2.93 33.79
CA ARG A 33 15.77 -4.03 34.74
C ARG A 33 15.17 -3.48 36.03
N GLY A 34 14.10 -4.10 36.51
CA GLY A 34 13.41 -3.71 37.75
C GLY A 34 12.29 -2.67 37.57
N THR A 35 12.06 -2.14 36.36
CA THR A 35 10.95 -1.20 36.11
C THR A 35 9.61 -1.86 36.39
N LYS A 36 8.82 -1.31 37.33
CA LYS A 36 7.46 -1.78 37.63
C LYS A 36 6.49 -1.20 36.62
N THR A 37 5.71 -2.07 35.98
CA THR A 37 4.77 -1.68 34.91
C THR A 37 3.32 -1.91 35.29
N TRP A 38 3.08 -2.60 36.39
CA TRP A 38 1.76 -2.81 36.94
C TRP A 38 1.81 -2.70 38.46
N GLN A 39 0.77 -2.10 39.04
CA GLN A 39 0.61 -1.93 40.47
C GLN A 39 -0.86 -2.03 40.88
N SER A 40 -1.15 -2.85 41.88
CA SER A 40 -2.45 -2.92 42.53
C SER A 40 -2.28 -3.05 44.04
N GLY A 41 -2.69 -2.02 44.77
CA GLY A 41 -2.40 -1.90 46.21
C GLY A 41 -0.90 -1.92 46.48
N ASP A 42 -0.48 -2.83 47.37
CA ASP A 42 0.92 -3.02 47.75
C ASP A 42 1.69 -3.95 46.79
N TYR A 43 1.03 -4.51 45.77
CA TYR A 43 1.66 -5.42 44.82
C TYR A 43 2.13 -4.69 43.57
N GLU A 44 3.41 -4.87 43.21
CA GLU A 44 4.02 -4.30 42.01
C GLU A 44 4.70 -5.37 41.17
N THR A 45 4.45 -5.36 39.86
CA THR A 45 5.03 -6.34 38.94
C THR A 45 5.54 -5.69 37.65
N THR A 46 6.36 -6.45 36.93
CA THR A 46 6.86 -6.11 35.60
C THR A 46 6.29 -7.15 34.64
N ILE A 47 5.20 -6.79 33.97
CA ILE A 47 4.49 -7.68 33.05
C ILE A 47 4.37 -7.08 31.64
N ASP A 48 4.57 -5.77 31.52
CA ASP A 48 4.61 -5.06 30.26
C ASP A 48 6.08 -4.90 29.84
N LEU A 49 6.39 -5.32 28.62
CA LEU A 49 7.76 -5.37 28.10
C LEU A 49 7.85 -4.57 26.81
N VAL A 50 8.96 -3.87 26.62
CA VAL A 50 9.29 -3.21 25.36
C VAL A 50 10.51 -3.88 24.77
N LEU A 51 10.31 -4.62 23.69
CA LEU A 51 11.35 -5.35 22.96
C LEU A 51 11.58 -4.69 21.60
N ALA A 52 12.83 -4.59 21.19
CA ALA A 52 13.21 -4.10 19.86
C ALA A 52 14.37 -4.93 19.30
N SER A 53 14.50 -5.00 17.98
CA SER A 53 15.70 -5.55 17.34
C SER A 53 16.94 -4.75 17.73
N GLU A 54 18.13 -5.33 17.59
CA GLU A 54 19.38 -4.64 17.96
C GLU A 54 19.52 -3.28 17.27
N GLU A 55 19.27 -3.20 15.97
CA GLU A 55 19.37 -1.96 15.19
C GLU A 55 18.42 -0.87 15.71
N LEU A 56 17.18 -1.23 16.02
CA LEU A 56 16.20 -0.28 16.53
C LEU A 56 16.46 0.09 18.00
N ALA A 57 17.02 -0.84 18.78
CA ALA A 57 17.44 -0.60 20.15
C ALA A 57 18.57 0.43 20.22
N ASP A 58 19.47 0.47 19.24
CA ASP A 58 20.53 1.48 19.15
C ASP A 58 20.00 2.88 18.79
N ALA A 59 18.86 2.95 18.10
CA ALA A 59 18.14 4.19 17.86
C ALA A 59 17.29 4.66 19.05
N ASN A 60 17.23 3.91 20.16
CA ASN A 60 16.40 4.28 21.31
C ASN A 60 16.97 5.51 22.04
N ILE A 61 16.17 6.57 22.10
CA ILE A 61 16.48 7.80 22.86
C ILE A 61 15.98 7.67 24.31
N LYS A 62 14.81 7.07 24.51
CA LYS A 62 14.13 6.99 25.80
C LYS A 62 13.21 5.79 25.83
N CYS A 63 13.22 5.02 26.93
CA CYS A 63 12.20 4.03 27.25
C CYS A 63 12.00 4.04 28.77
N ALA A 64 10.87 4.56 29.26
CA ALA A 64 10.61 4.75 30.69
C ALA A 64 9.11 4.83 30.99
N ILE A 65 8.75 4.68 32.27
CA ILE A 65 7.38 4.94 32.73
C ILE A 65 7.04 6.42 32.50
N HIS A 66 5.89 6.66 31.89
CA HIS A 66 5.31 7.97 31.69
C HIS A 66 4.69 8.48 32.99
N GLY A 67 4.90 9.76 33.30
CA GLY A 67 4.59 10.31 34.64
C GLY A 67 3.10 10.50 34.94
N THR A 68 2.22 10.40 33.94
CA THR A 68 0.77 10.55 34.13
C THR A 68 0.06 9.22 33.97
N GLU A 69 -0.64 8.80 35.02
CA GLU A 69 -1.48 7.61 35.04
C GLU A 69 -2.94 8.02 35.25
N HIS A 70 -3.82 7.66 34.32
CA HIS A 70 -5.25 8.00 34.37
C HIS A 70 -6.06 7.08 35.30
N GLY A 71 -5.48 6.69 36.44
CA GLY A 71 -6.10 5.77 37.40
C GLY A 71 -6.12 4.30 36.96
N SER A 72 -5.28 3.92 35.99
CA SER A 72 -5.03 2.51 35.63
C SER A 72 -4.05 1.89 36.62
N ASP A 73 -4.22 0.60 36.88
CA ASP A 73 -3.27 -0.27 37.55
C ASP A 73 -2.05 -0.60 36.67
N HIS A 74 -2.11 -0.34 35.35
CA HIS A 74 -0.96 -0.37 34.46
C HIS A 74 -0.28 0.99 34.35
N ARG A 75 1.05 0.96 34.31
CA ARG A 75 1.93 2.11 34.11
C ARG A 75 2.15 2.30 32.62
N THR A 76 1.83 3.50 32.12
CA THR A 76 2.08 3.82 30.71
C THR A 76 3.58 3.87 30.45
N ILE A 77 4.05 3.26 29.36
CA ILE A 77 5.46 3.28 28.96
C ILE A 77 5.63 4.22 27.77
N GLU A 78 6.51 5.19 27.90
CA GLU A 78 6.90 6.11 26.84
C GLU A 78 8.21 5.63 26.22
N THR A 79 8.20 5.40 24.91
CA THR A 79 9.39 5.04 24.12
C THR A 79 9.59 6.02 22.97
N ALA A 80 10.82 6.51 22.77
CA ALA A 80 11.19 7.43 21.72
C ALA A 80 12.43 6.93 20.97
N PHE A 81 12.41 7.01 19.64
CA PHE A 81 13.49 6.57 18.77
C PHE A 81 14.00 7.72 17.89
N ASP A 82 15.29 7.70 17.59
CA ASP A 82 15.88 8.52 16.54
C ASP A 82 15.63 7.86 15.18
N ILE A 83 14.62 8.35 14.47
CA ILE A 83 14.28 7.91 13.12
C ILE A 83 14.84 8.84 12.04
N SER A 84 15.85 9.65 12.37
CA SER A 84 16.43 10.57 11.40
C SER A 84 17.00 9.80 10.21
N VAL A 85 16.39 10.00 9.06
CA VAL A 85 16.89 9.48 7.78
C VAL A 85 17.84 10.54 7.23
N PRO A 86 19.07 10.18 6.80
CA PRO A 86 19.95 11.14 6.14
C PRO A 86 19.21 11.78 4.96
N ALA A 87 19.27 13.10 4.87
CA ALA A 87 18.62 13.83 3.78
C ALA A 87 19.06 13.20 2.44
N PRO A 88 18.12 12.77 1.59
CA PRO A 88 18.46 12.31 0.26
C PRO A 88 19.29 13.40 -0.42
N LYS A 89 20.42 13.03 -1.02
CA LYS A 89 21.13 13.96 -1.89
C LYS A 89 20.15 14.37 -2.99
N GLU A 90 19.86 15.66 -3.08
CA GLU A 90 18.95 16.19 -4.08
C GLU A 90 19.64 16.03 -5.44
N GLU A 91 19.32 14.96 -6.16
CA GLU A 91 19.76 14.81 -7.54
C GLU A 91 19.13 15.92 -8.38
N GLU A 92 19.92 16.54 -9.25
CA GLU A 92 19.42 17.56 -10.17
C GLU A 92 18.25 16.99 -10.96
N ARG A 93 17.06 17.55 -10.72
CA ARG A 93 15.86 17.11 -11.44
C ARG A 93 16.05 17.43 -12.92
N LEU A 94 15.98 16.40 -13.75
CA LEU A 94 16.04 16.54 -15.20
C LEU A 94 14.98 17.55 -15.67
N LEU A 95 15.44 18.60 -16.34
CA LEU A 95 14.60 19.66 -16.85
C LEU A 95 14.00 19.24 -18.20
N PHE A 96 12.98 18.37 -18.15
CA PHE A 96 12.33 17.77 -19.32
C PHE A 96 11.77 18.77 -20.35
N ARG A 97 11.59 20.05 -19.98
CA ARG A 97 11.12 21.11 -20.90
C ARG A 97 12.12 21.42 -22.03
N ASN A 98 13.41 21.21 -21.80
CA ASN A 98 14.47 21.45 -22.78
C ASN A 98 14.99 20.15 -23.40
N ALA A 99 14.37 19.01 -23.11
CA ALA A 99 14.81 17.74 -23.66
C ALA A 99 14.65 17.75 -25.20
N PRO A 100 15.63 17.21 -25.96
CA PRO A 100 15.53 17.06 -27.41
C PRO A 100 14.58 15.90 -27.74
N TRP A 101 13.29 16.10 -27.49
CA TRP A 101 12.25 15.07 -27.60
C TRP A 101 12.22 14.39 -28.96
N LYS A 102 12.60 15.11 -30.03
CA LYS A 102 12.69 14.56 -31.38
C LYS A 102 13.76 13.46 -31.46
N GLU A 103 14.95 13.72 -30.94
CA GLU A 103 16.06 12.75 -30.93
C GLU A 103 15.76 11.57 -30.02
N ILE A 104 15.21 11.84 -28.82
CA ILE A 104 14.77 10.80 -27.89
C ILE A 104 13.72 9.89 -28.54
N ASN A 105 12.70 10.46 -29.18
CA ASN A 105 11.67 9.68 -29.85
C ASN A 105 12.22 8.87 -31.04
N ASN A 106 13.16 9.43 -31.80
CA ASN A 106 13.84 8.71 -32.87
C ASN A 106 14.65 7.53 -32.33
N ALA A 107 15.41 7.75 -31.25
CA ALA A 107 16.18 6.70 -30.59
C ALA A 107 15.27 5.61 -30.01
N VAL A 108 14.16 5.97 -29.36
CA VAL A 108 13.16 5.01 -28.87
C VAL A 108 12.58 4.19 -30.02
N GLN A 109 12.25 4.82 -31.16
CA GLN A 109 11.75 4.08 -32.33
C GLN A 109 12.80 3.15 -32.94
N ALA A 110 14.06 3.55 -32.96
CA ALA A 110 15.15 2.75 -33.52
C ALA A 110 15.55 1.59 -32.60
N LEU A 111 15.58 1.82 -31.29
CA LEU A 111 16.11 0.88 -30.30
C LEU A 111 15.02 0.02 -29.64
N THR A 112 13.77 0.46 -29.67
CA THR A 112 12.65 -0.30 -29.12
C THR A 112 11.80 -0.84 -30.28
N PRO A 113 11.95 -2.13 -30.66
CA PRO A 113 11.04 -2.72 -31.62
C PRO A 113 9.62 -2.61 -31.07
N ARG A 114 8.72 -1.99 -31.83
CA ARG A 114 7.29 -1.95 -31.47
C ARG A 114 6.84 -3.39 -31.30
N ALA A 115 6.56 -3.78 -30.06
CA ALA A 115 5.92 -5.06 -29.79
C ALA A 115 4.64 -5.09 -30.63
N LYS A 116 4.58 -6.03 -31.58
CA LYS A 116 3.30 -6.32 -32.25
C LYS A 116 2.32 -6.62 -31.11
N PRO A 117 1.16 -5.94 -31.03
CA PRO A 117 0.16 -6.32 -30.04
C PRO A 117 -0.04 -7.81 -30.20
N SER A 118 0.17 -8.55 -29.10
CA SER A 118 0.06 -10.00 -29.12
C SER A 118 -1.25 -10.37 -29.83
N PRO A 119 -1.26 -11.38 -30.72
CA PRO A 119 -2.50 -11.85 -31.33
C PRO A 119 -3.59 -12.15 -30.29
N TYR A 120 -3.18 -12.47 -29.06
CA TYR A 120 -4.05 -12.75 -27.92
C TYR A 120 -4.46 -11.50 -27.11
N ALA A 121 -3.80 -10.35 -27.31
CA ALA A 121 -4.14 -9.09 -26.65
C ALA A 121 -5.43 -8.51 -27.25
N LYS A 122 -6.56 -8.93 -26.68
CA LYS A 122 -7.93 -8.50 -27.01
C LYS A 122 -8.41 -8.98 -28.40
N ARG A 123 -8.35 -10.29 -28.69
CA ARG A 123 -9.00 -10.91 -29.88
C ARG A 123 -10.48 -10.55 -30.04
N TRP A 124 -11.16 -10.23 -28.94
CA TRP A 124 -12.54 -9.75 -28.94
C TRP A 124 -12.69 -8.28 -29.37
N TRP A 125 -11.61 -7.52 -29.56
CA TRP A 125 -11.69 -6.11 -29.94
C TRP A 125 -11.90 -5.95 -31.44
N THR A 126 -12.90 -5.16 -31.83
CA THR A 126 -13.27 -4.94 -33.25
C THR A 126 -13.18 -3.46 -33.63
N ASN A 127 -13.16 -3.17 -34.94
CA ASN A 127 -13.21 -1.80 -35.44
C ASN A 127 -14.47 -1.06 -34.96
N ASP A 128 -15.61 -1.74 -34.85
CA ASP A 128 -16.85 -1.16 -34.33
C ASP A 128 -16.70 -0.69 -32.87
N LEU A 129 -15.99 -1.47 -32.03
CA LEU A 129 -15.69 -1.06 -30.65
C LEU A 129 -14.75 0.15 -30.61
N THR A 130 -13.84 0.29 -31.57
CA THR A 130 -13.01 1.49 -31.72
C THR A 130 -13.87 2.71 -32.06
N GLN A 131 -14.81 2.58 -33.01
CA GLN A 131 -15.73 3.67 -33.37
C GLN A 131 -16.64 4.05 -32.20
N LEU A 132 -17.22 3.07 -31.50
CA LEU A 132 -18.02 3.31 -30.30
C LEU A 132 -17.21 3.98 -29.19
N ARG A 133 -15.94 3.62 -29.01
CA ARG A 133 -15.05 4.29 -28.05
C ARG A 133 -14.82 5.75 -28.41
N HIS A 134 -14.67 6.10 -29.69
CA HIS A 134 -14.53 7.50 -30.12
C HIS A 134 -15.81 8.29 -29.80
N VAL A 135 -16.98 7.75 -30.15
CA VAL A 135 -18.29 8.38 -29.88
C VAL A 135 -18.50 8.57 -28.37
N TYR A 136 -18.29 7.52 -27.57
CA TYR A 136 -18.36 7.59 -26.11
C TYR A 136 -17.40 8.66 -25.54
N THR A 137 -16.14 8.66 -25.98
CA THR A 137 -15.13 9.58 -25.46
C THR A 137 -15.47 11.02 -25.81
N TYR A 138 -15.95 11.26 -27.03
CA TYR A 138 -16.39 12.57 -27.50
C TYR A 138 -17.52 13.13 -26.61
N TRP A 139 -18.61 12.37 -26.45
CA TRP A 139 -19.76 12.83 -25.66
C TRP A 139 -19.43 12.99 -24.17
N ARG A 140 -18.65 12.08 -23.59
CA ARG A 140 -18.18 12.19 -22.20
C ARG A 140 -17.34 13.46 -21.98
N ASN A 141 -16.41 13.75 -22.89
CA ASN A 141 -15.56 14.93 -22.78
C ASN A 141 -16.36 16.22 -22.97
N ARG A 142 -17.33 16.21 -23.90
CA ARG A 142 -18.24 17.34 -24.15
C ARG A 142 -19.13 17.65 -22.94
N ALA A 143 -19.76 16.64 -22.34
CA ALA A 143 -20.55 16.80 -21.12
C ALA A 143 -19.70 17.29 -19.93
N ARG A 144 -18.48 16.75 -19.78
CA ARG A 144 -17.53 17.21 -18.75
C ARG A 144 -17.10 18.67 -18.95
N ALA A 145 -16.88 19.09 -20.19
CA ALA A 145 -16.53 20.47 -20.51
C ALA A 145 -17.69 21.43 -20.19
N ALA A 146 -18.92 21.06 -20.57
CA ALA A 146 -20.13 21.84 -20.29
C ALA A 146 -20.37 22.02 -18.78
N ARG A 147 -20.18 20.96 -17.98
CA ARG A 147 -20.20 21.05 -16.50
C ARG A 147 -19.19 22.03 -15.94
N ARG A 148 -17.96 22.02 -16.45
CA ARG A 148 -16.90 22.95 -16.01
C ARG A 148 -17.22 24.40 -16.36
N ALA A 149 -17.94 24.62 -17.45
CA ALA A 149 -18.41 25.94 -17.88
C ALA A 149 -19.70 26.39 -17.18
N GLY A 150 -20.26 25.62 -16.24
CA GLY A 150 -21.53 25.92 -15.58
C GLY A 150 -22.78 25.74 -16.46
N GLN A 151 -22.61 25.19 -17.67
CA GLN A 151 -23.68 24.97 -18.64
C GLN A 151 -24.15 23.52 -18.55
N ASN A 152 -25.02 23.22 -17.57
CA ASN A 152 -25.52 21.87 -17.37
C ASN A 152 -26.79 21.61 -18.21
N THR A 153 -26.60 21.24 -19.48
CA THR A 153 -27.71 20.85 -20.37
C THR A 153 -28.03 19.37 -20.20
N VAL A 154 -29.25 19.05 -19.78
CA VAL A 154 -29.74 17.68 -19.54
C VAL A 154 -29.51 16.78 -20.77
N ASP A 155 -29.77 17.30 -21.97
CA ASP A 155 -29.60 16.56 -23.23
C ASP A 155 -28.16 16.06 -23.46
N LEU A 156 -27.13 16.84 -23.08
CA LEU A 156 -25.73 16.42 -23.23
C LEU A 156 -25.36 15.31 -22.25
N GLU A 157 -25.89 15.36 -21.03
CA GLU A 157 -25.68 14.31 -20.03
C GLU A 157 -26.39 13.02 -20.44
N ASP A 158 -27.62 13.10 -20.95
CA ASP A 158 -28.36 11.93 -21.41
C ASP A 158 -27.74 11.32 -22.66
N THR A 159 -27.25 12.14 -23.60
CA THR A 159 -26.49 11.66 -24.76
C THR A 159 -25.17 10.98 -24.33
N ALA A 160 -24.45 11.55 -23.36
CA ALA A 160 -23.23 10.95 -22.83
C ALA A 160 -23.49 9.62 -22.10
N LYS A 161 -24.57 9.53 -21.32
CA LYS A 161 -25.02 8.30 -20.67
C LYS A 161 -25.42 7.23 -21.70
N ALA A 162 -26.18 7.60 -22.73
CA ALA A 162 -26.59 6.70 -23.80
C ALA A 162 -25.38 6.14 -24.56
N ALA A 163 -24.43 7.01 -24.95
CA ALA A 163 -23.19 6.59 -25.62
C ALA A 163 -22.33 5.68 -24.73
N ALA A 164 -22.25 5.97 -23.42
CA ALA A 164 -21.55 5.12 -22.47
C ALA A 164 -22.20 3.74 -22.32
N LYS A 165 -23.54 3.69 -22.22
CA LYS A 165 -24.30 2.45 -22.15
C LYS A 165 -24.07 1.61 -23.40
N GLN A 166 -24.23 2.20 -24.58
CA GLN A 166 -24.02 1.52 -25.86
C GLN A 166 -22.61 0.92 -25.99
N TYR A 167 -21.58 1.69 -25.64
CA TYR A 167 -20.19 1.23 -25.70
C TYR A 167 -19.92 0.05 -24.73
N HIS A 168 -20.36 0.15 -23.48
CA HIS A 168 -20.13 -0.90 -22.49
C HIS A 168 -20.96 -2.16 -22.75
N ASP A 169 -22.20 -2.01 -23.21
CA ASP A 169 -23.06 -3.13 -23.62
C ASP A 169 -22.42 -3.87 -24.81
N ALA A 170 -21.93 -3.14 -25.82
CA ALA A 170 -21.24 -3.71 -26.97
C ALA A 170 -19.95 -4.44 -26.58
N ILE A 171 -19.17 -3.90 -25.61
CA ILE A 171 -18.00 -4.62 -25.06
C ILE A 171 -18.43 -5.93 -24.42
N ARG A 172 -19.47 -5.91 -23.57
CA ARG A 172 -19.92 -7.10 -22.84
C ARG A 172 -20.41 -8.18 -23.81
N GLN A 173 -21.21 -7.79 -24.80
CA GLN A 173 -21.67 -8.68 -25.86
C GLN A 173 -20.51 -9.27 -26.64
N ARG A 174 -19.58 -8.43 -27.14
CA ARG A 174 -18.48 -8.92 -27.96
C ARG A 174 -17.53 -9.83 -27.20
N LYS A 175 -17.26 -9.57 -25.92
CA LYS A 175 -16.51 -10.48 -25.05
C LYS A 175 -17.20 -11.84 -24.91
N ASN A 176 -18.51 -11.84 -24.65
CA ASN A 176 -19.29 -13.07 -24.50
C ASN A 176 -19.33 -13.88 -25.81
N THR A 177 -19.63 -13.22 -26.93
CA THR A 177 -19.64 -13.84 -28.26
C THR A 177 -18.27 -14.41 -28.61
N HIS A 178 -17.20 -13.63 -28.42
CA HIS A 178 -15.84 -14.12 -28.68
C HIS A 178 -15.49 -15.33 -27.80
N TRP A 179 -15.88 -15.34 -26.53
CA TRP A 179 -15.63 -16.48 -25.65
C TRP A 179 -16.35 -17.75 -26.11
N LYS A 180 -17.60 -17.61 -26.59
CA LYS A 180 -18.35 -18.74 -27.19
C LYS A 180 -17.72 -19.23 -28.49
N GLU A 181 -17.33 -18.31 -29.37
CA GLU A 181 -16.62 -18.64 -30.62
C GLU A 181 -15.29 -19.35 -30.32
N PHE A 182 -14.53 -18.87 -29.33
CA PHE A 182 -13.23 -19.41 -28.94
C PHE A 182 -13.33 -20.85 -28.41
N LEU A 183 -14.33 -21.13 -27.56
CA LEU A 183 -14.58 -22.48 -27.01
C LEU A 183 -15.13 -23.47 -28.04
N ALA A 184 -15.74 -22.98 -29.13
CA ALA A 184 -16.30 -23.83 -30.18
C ALA A 184 -15.24 -24.32 -31.19
N ASP A 185 -14.05 -23.71 -31.17
CA ASP A 185 -12.93 -24.05 -32.04
C ASP A 185 -11.99 -25.02 -31.30
N ASN A 186 -12.00 -26.27 -31.76
CA ASN A 186 -11.29 -27.40 -31.14
C ASN A 186 -9.75 -27.25 -31.19
N ASP A 187 -9.22 -26.33 -32.00
CA ASP A 187 -7.78 -26.06 -32.09
C ASP A 187 -7.29 -25.11 -30.98
N ASN A 188 -8.20 -24.56 -30.16
CA ASN A 188 -7.88 -23.62 -29.08
C ASN A 188 -7.76 -24.28 -27.67
N ILE A 189 -7.95 -25.60 -27.55
CA ILE A 189 -7.81 -26.38 -26.28
C ILE A 189 -6.74 -27.45 -26.42
#